data_AF-A0A6J8DKJ5-F1
#
_entry.id   AF-A0A6J8DKJ5-F1
#
_cell.length_a   1.000
_cell.length_b   1.000
_cell.length_c   1.000
_cell.angle_alpha   90.00
_cell.angle_beta   90.00
_cell.angle_gamma   90.00
#
_symmetry.space_group_name_H-M   'P 1'
#
loop_
_entity.id
_entity.type
_entity.pdbx_description
1 polymer ?
#
loop_
_entity_poly.entity_id
_entity_poly.type
_entity_poly.pdbx_seq_one_letter_code
_entity_poly.pdbx_strand_id
1 'polypeptide(L)'
;MDYKLKHRFNWWCPPDLRKKCNVNNQPFFVENGYNLERSDFLRVTNSNIDKTVRCFRCGQSGHFYKQCCAEIRIKSKKKLDRDFERLSSFIQRKTCENFPFFTLDDADFRKATRTNSILHFQVNLLQTNQTQILKEKVKLESVVDLIKDQLKENRKSLRQEIEFFKQENKTLKNQTLTTKIHWKKWIICTMKIMYYLS
;
A
#
# COMPACT_ATOMS: atom_id res chain seq x y z
N MET A 1 -14.12 58.60 -27.44
CA MET A 1 -14.58 57.75 -26.32
C MET A 1 -13.48 56.74 -26.04
N ASP A 2 -12.53 57.16 -25.20
CA ASP A 2 -11.29 56.45 -24.89
C ASP A 2 -11.51 55.43 -23.77
N TYR A 3 -11.19 54.16 -24.01
CA TYR A 3 -11.13 53.14 -22.97
C TYR A 3 -9.66 52.74 -22.73
N LYS A 4 -9.05 53.35 -21.70
CA LYS A 4 -7.76 52.92 -21.14
C LYS A 4 -7.99 51.76 -20.16
N LEU A 5 -7.68 50.53 -20.57
CA LEU A 5 -7.57 49.37 -19.67
C LEU A 5 -6.22 49.38 -18.94
N LYS A 6 -6.21 49.79 -17.67
CA LYS A 6 -5.09 49.57 -16.74
C LYS A 6 -5.30 48.23 -16.03
N HIS A 7 -4.59 47.19 -16.44
CA HIS A 7 -4.47 45.96 -15.63
C HIS A 7 -3.38 46.17 -14.55
N ARG A 8 -3.81 46.36 -13.29
CA ARG A 8 -2.99 46.06 -12.11
C ARG A 8 -3.33 44.64 -11.66
N PHE A 9 -2.38 43.73 -11.74
CA PHE A 9 -2.46 42.43 -11.06
C PHE A 9 -2.33 42.65 -9.55
N ASN A 10 -3.46 42.77 -8.85
CA ASN A 10 -3.52 42.65 -7.41
C ASN A 10 -3.66 41.17 -7.06
N TRP A 11 -2.63 40.59 -6.43
CA TRP A 11 -2.76 39.31 -5.75
C TRP A 11 -3.69 39.49 -4.56
N TRP A 12 -4.90 38.96 -4.69
CA TRP A 12 -5.91 39.00 -3.65
C TRP A 12 -5.56 37.95 -2.58
N CYS A 13 -5.09 38.41 -1.42
CA CYS A 13 -4.92 37.59 -0.24
C CYS A 13 -6.13 37.85 0.68
N PRO A 14 -6.97 36.84 0.99
CA PRO A 14 -8.17 37.02 1.80
C PRO A 14 -7.88 37.60 3.19
N PRO A 15 -8.74 38.50 3.73
CA PRO A 15 -8.50 39.18 5.02
C PRO A 15 -8.35 38.27 6.24
N ASP A 16 -8.91 37.05 6.20
CA ASP A 16 -8.99 36.16 7.36
C ASP A 16 -7.72 35.36 7.66
N LEU A 17 -6.70 35.45 6.80
CA LEU A 17 -5.40 34.79 7.00
C LEU A 17 -4.30 35.74 7.49
N ARG A 18 -4.61 37.03 7.74
CA ARG A 18 -3.62 38.05 8.11
C ARG A 18 -3.21 38.09 9.58
N LYS A 19 -3.85 37.31 10.46
CA LYS A 19 -3.59 37.33 11.92
C LYS A 19 -2.82 36.11 12.47
N LYS A 20 -2.29 35.22 11.62
CA LYS A 20 -1.55 34.01 12.09
C LYS A 20 -0.14 33.86 11.50
N CYS A 21 0.52 34.95 11.13
CA CYS A 21 1.96 34.94 10.86
C CYS A 21 2.69 35.61 12.02
N ASN A 22 3.08 34.83 13.03
CA ASN A 22 4.05 35.25 14.03
C ASN A 22 5.45 35.26 13.39
N VAL A 23 6.24 36.29 13.66
CA VAL A 23 7.55 36.58 13.03
C VAL A 23 8.63 35.54 13.39
N ASN A 24 8.30 34.55 14.22
CA ASN A 24 9.18 33.42 14.54
C ASN A 24 8.52 32.11 14.09
N ASN A 25 8.92 31.64 12.90
CA ASN A 25 8.49 30.37 12.29
C ASN A 25 8.67 29.16 13.23
N GLN A 26 7.66 28.84 14.03
CA GLN A 26 7.44 27.50 14.57
C GLN A 26 6.01 27.05 14.21
N PRO A 27 5.84 25.92 13.51
CA PRO A 27 4.50 25.35 13.36
C PRO A 27 4.06 24.70 14.67
N PHE A 28 2.93 25.19 15.20
CA PHE A 28 2.12 24.44 16.15
C PHE A 28 1.52 23.24 15.42
N PHE A 29 1.90 22.03 15.83
CA PHE A 29 1.16 20.83 15.50
C PHE A 29 -0.12 20.81 16.33
N VAL A 30 -1.27 20.79 15.65
CA VAL A 30 -2.57 20.47 16.24
C VAL A 30 -2.64 18.95 16.34
N GLU A 31 -2.76 18.45 17.56
CA GLU A 31 -3.03 17.05 17.88
C GLU A 31 -4.40 16.64 17.34
N ASN A 32 -4.42 15.72 16.38
CA ASN A 32 -5.55 14.82 16.19
C ASN A 32 -5.05 13.41 16.49
N GLY A 33 -5.70 12.79 17.48
CA GLY A 33 -5.29 11.56 18.11
C GLY A 33 -5.26 10.36 17.17
N TYR A 34 -4.11 9.69 17.19
CA TYR A 34 -3.99 8.25 17.03
C TYR A 34 -2.88 7.81 17.98
N ASN A 35 -3.28 7.15 19.06
CA ASN A 35 -2.38 6.44 19.96
C ASN A 35 -1.78 5.27 19.17
N LEU A 36 -0.57 5.48 18.64
CA LEU A 36 0.32 4.39 18.27
C LEU A 36 1.39 4.33 19.33
N GLU A 37 1.26 3.36 20.22
CA GLU A 37 2.25 3.05 21.26
C GLU A 37 3.63 2.91 20.61
N ARG A 38 4.49 3.87 20.95
CA ARG A 38 5.85 4.04 20.46
C ARG A 38 6.82 3.51 21.51
N SER A 39 6.56 2.31 22.01
CA SER A 39 7.54 1.49 22.72
C SER A 39 8.06 0.43 21.76
N ASP A 40 9.35 0.15 21.81
CA ASP A 40 10.07 -0.89 21.05
C ASP A 40 10.80 -0.47 19.77
N PHE A 41 11.18 0.81 19.64
CA PHE A 41 12.41 1.12 18.88
C PHE A 41 13.62 0.73 19.72
N LEU A 42 13.99 -0.55 19.61
CA LEU A 42 15.23 -1.13 20.12
C LEU A 42 16.40 -0.20 19.77
N ARG A 43 16.93 0.48 20.79
CA ARG A 43 18.28 1.06 20.78
C ARG A 43 19.27 -0.11 20.68
N VAL A 44 19.55 -0.55 19.46
CA VAL A 44 20.79 -1.25 19.17
C VAL A 44 21.89 -0.19 19.24
N THR A 45 22.39 0.07 20.44
CA THR A 45 23.64 0.80 20.60
C THR A 45 24.76 -0.14 20.17
N ASN A 46 25.06 -0.14 18.86
CA ASN A 46 26.33 -0.66 18.36
C ASN A 46 27.44 0.24 18.91
N SER A 47 27.93 -0.10 20.10
CA SER A 47 28.97 0.63 20.83
C SER A 47 30.38 0.47 20.24
N ASN A 48 30.51 -0.09 19.04
CA ASN A 48 31.77 -0.24 18.28
C ASN A 48 31.72 0.46 16.92
N ILE A 49 31.01 1.58 16.79
CA ILE A 49 31.24 2.47 15.65
C ILE A 49 32.54 3.20 15.91
N ASP A 50 33.60 2.80 15.20
CA ASP A 50 34.90 3.47 15.27
C ASP A 50 34.74 4.98 15.14
N LYS A 51 35.38 5.72 16.06
CA LYS A 51 35.42 7.20 16.07
C LYS A 51 36.01 7.79 14.77
N THR A 52 36.54 6.95 13.89
CA THR A 52 37.05 7.29 12.56
C THR A 52 35.93 7.58 11.55
N VAL A 53 34.73 7.03 11.72
CA VAL A 53 33.62 7.22 10.78
C VAL A 53 32.96 8.57 11.02
N ARG A 54 33.15 9.51 10.08
CA ARG A 54 32.47 10.81 10.03
C ARG A 54 31.24 10.73 9.13
N CYS A 55 30.13 11.27 9.59
CA CYS A 55 28.90 11.34 8.82
C CYS A 55 29.04 12.32 7.64
N PHE A 56 28.83 11.84 6.41
CA PHE A 56 28.88 12.67 5.20
C PHE A 56 27.84 13.81 5.16
N ARG A 57 26.77 13.72 5.96
CA ARG A 57 25.70 14.75 5.97
C ARG A 57 26.05 15.94 6.88
N CYS A 58 26.52 15.69 8.09
CA CYS A 58 26.74 16.73 9.11
C CYS A 58 28.21 16.92 9.50
N GLY A 59 29.11 16.01 9.12
CA GLY A 59 30.53 16.03 9.46
C GLY A 59 30.87 15.54 10.86
N GLN A 60 29.89 15.20 11.70
CA GLN A 60 30.12 14.68 13.05
C GLN A 60 30.44 13.18 13.03
N SER A 61 31.34 12.73 13.91
CA SER A 61 31.69 11.32 14.08
C SER A 61 30.66 10.55 14.91
N GLY A 62 30.61 9.22 14.74
CA GLY A 62 29.83 8.33 15.62
C GLY A 62 28.45 7.91 15.10
N HIS A 63 28.10 8.22 13.85
CA HIS A 63 26.91 7.70 13.18
C HIS A 63 27.07 7.65 11.65
N PHE A 64 26.31 6.79 10.99
CA PHE A 64 26.26 6.72 9.53
C PHE A 64 25.25 7.72 8.94
N TYR A 65 25.40 8.04 7.66
CA TYR A 65 24.50 8.96 6.91
C TYR A 65 23.01 8.64 7.12
N LYS A 66 22.64 7.35 7.15
CA LYS A 66 21.25 6.89 7.33
C LYS A 66 20.66 7.16 8.71
N GLN A 67 21.51 7.37 9.72
CA GLN A 67 21.12 7.64 11.12
C GLN A 67 21.27 9.12 11.47
N CYS A 68 21.56 9.99 10.49
CA CYS A 68 21.78 11.40 10.74
C CYS A 68 20.44 12.14 10.89
N CYS A 69 20.10 12.50 12.14
CA CYS A 69 18.92 13.32 12.46
C CYS A 69 19.10 14.82 12.17
N ALA A 70 20.26 15.25 11.66
CA ALA A 70 20.46 16.65 11.30
C ALA A 70 19.56 17.01 10.11
N GLU A 71 18.68 17.99 10.30
CA GLU A 71 17.96 18.63 9.20
C GLU A 71 18.97 19.13 8.16
N ILE A 72 18.67 18.88 6.89
CA ILE A 72 19.52 19.29 5.78
C ILE A 72 19.55 20.83 5.76
N ARG A 73 20.54 21.42 6.42
CA ARG A 73 20.87 22.84 6.23
C ARG A 73 21.51 22.99 4.85
N ILE A 74 20.69 23.00 3.80
CA ILE A 74 21.10 23.44 2.47
C ILE A 74 21.44 24.93 2.61
N LYS A 75 22.70 25.25 2.92
CA LYS A 75 23.18 26.61 3.21
C LYS A 75 23.12 27.58 2.01
N SER A 76 22.38 27.27 0.95
CA SER A 76 22.43 28.05 -0.30
C SER A 76 21.20 27.91 -1.21
N LYS A 77 20.01 27.57 -0.69
CA LYS A 77 18.80 27.56 -1.54
C LYS A 77 18.54 28.94 -2.19
N LYS A 78 18.72 30.03 -1.43
CA LYS A 78 18.53 31.42 -1.92
C LYS A 78 19.52 31.89 -3.00
N LYS A 79 20.63 31.18 -3.24
CA LYS A 79 21.57 31.52 -4.33
C LYS A 79 21.27 30.69 -5.58
N LEU A 80 20.95 29.40 -5.40
CA LEU A 80 20.58 28.51 -6.50
C LEU A 80 19.29 28.98 -7.20
N ASP A 81 18.29 29.45 -6.45
CA ASP A 81 17.02 29.91 -7.03
C ASP A 81 17.23 31.16 -7.93
N ARG A 82 18.13 32.07 -7.54
CA ARG A 82 18.45 33.29 -8.33
C ARG A 82 19.27 33.00 -9.57
N ASP A 83 20.22 32.07 -9.47
CA ASP A 83 21.05 31.68 -10.60
C ASP A 83 20.20 30.88 -11.62
N PHE A 84 19.23 30.10 -11.15
CA PHE A 84 18.27 29.41 -12.02
C PHE A 84 17.33 30.37 -12.76
N GLU A 85 16.79 31.40 -12.10
CA GLU A 85 15.98 32.45 -12.75
C GLU A 85 16.77 33.25 -13.81
N ARG A 86 18.06 33.55 -13.53
CA ARG A 86 18.95 34.18 -14.50
C ARG A 86 19.25 33.27 -15.68
N LEU A 87 19.49 31.98 -15.46
CA LEU A 87 19.75 31.04 -16.53
C LEU A 87 18.50 30.85 -17.40
N SER A 88 17.32 30.74 -16.79
CA SER A 88 16.02 30.66 -17.47
C SER A 88 15.80 31.85 -18.40
N SER A 89 15.98 33.07 -17.88
CA SER A 89 15.79 34.29 -18.67
C SER A 89 16.88 34.48 -19.75
N PHE A 90 18.10 33.98 -19.54
CA PHE A 90 19.15 34.00 -20.55
C PHE A 90 18.93 33.00 -21.68
N ILE A 91 18.54 31.77 -21.34
CA ILE A 91 18.17 30.73 -22.32
C ILE A 91 17.00 31.22 -23.16
N GLN A 92 15.96 31.78 -22.51
CA GLN A 92 14.78 32.28 -23.21
C GLN A 92 15.11 33.39 -24.23
N ARG A 93 16.09 34.26 -23.96
CA ARG A 93 16.56 35.25 -24.95
C ARG A 93 17.36 34.61 -26.08
N LYS A 94 18.32 33.74 -25.75
CA LYS A 94 19.19 33.07 -26.73
C LYS A 94 18.42 32.16 -27.70
N THR A 95 17.35 31.50 -27.24
CA THR A 95 16.52 30.66 -28.09
C THR A 95 15.59 31.45 -29.02
N CYS A 96 15.37 32.74 -28.78
CA CYS A 96 14.51 33.57 -29.62
C CYS A 96 15.26 34.30 -30.74
N GLU A 97 16.60 34.37 -30.70
CA GLU A 97 17.38 35.13 -31.69
C GLU A 97 17.48 34.46 -33.07
N ASN A 98 17.18 33.15 -33.19
CA ASN A 98 17.32 32.39 -34.44
C ASN A 98 16.07 31.61 -34.87
N PHE A 99 14.95 31.71 -34.15
CA PHE A 99 13.71 31.05 -34.58
C PHE A 99 12.85 32.04 -35.38
N PRO A 100 12.51 31.73 -36.65
CA PRO A 100 11.55 32.53 -37.38
C PRO A 100 10.25 32.58 -36.58
N PHE A 101 9.76 33.79 -36.36
CA PHE A 101 8.53 34.06 -35.64
C PHE A 101 7.36 33.51 -36.45
N PHE A 102 7.04 32.24 -36.28
CA PHE A 102 5.81 31.66 -36.79
C PHE A 102 4.67 32.29 -35.99
N THR A 103 3.94 33.22 -36.61
CA THR A 103 2.63 33.65 -36.12
C THR A 103 1.67 32.49 -36.29
N LEU A 104 1.64 31.60 -35.30
CA LEU A 104 0.48 30.74 -35.15
C LEU A 104 -0.69 31.68 -34.88
N ASP A 105 -1.75 31.61 -35.69
CA ASP A 105 -2.93 32.42 -35.45
C ASP A 105 -3.44 32.18 -34.03
N ASP A 106 -3.73 33.25 -33.30
CA ASP A 106 -4.22 33.21 -31.91
C ASP A 106 -5.44 32.28 -31.75
N ALA A 107 -6.21 32.08 -32.83
CA ALA A 107 -7.34 31.16 -32.90
C ALA A 107 -6.89 29.69 -32.77
N ASP A 108 -5.84 29.29 -33.48
CA ASP A 108 -5.30 27.93 -33.45
C ASP A 108 -4.65 27.62 -32.11
N PHE A 109 -3.93 28.58 -31.53
CA PHE A 109 -3.37 28.41 -30.19
C PHE A 109 -4.46 28.17 -29.14
N ARG A 110 -5.56 28.94 -29.17
CA ARG A 110 -6.70 28.74 -28.25
C ARG A 110 -7.42 27.42 -28.47
N LYS A 111 -7.53 26.96 -29.71
CA LYS A 111 -8.10 25.65 -30.04
C LYS A 111 -7.23 24.51 -29.51
N ALA A 112 -5.91 24.62 -29.65
CA ALA A 112 -4.94 23.67 -29.09
C ALA A 112 -4.98 23.65 -27.55
N THR A 113 -5.05 24.81 -26.88
CA THR A 113 -5.15 24.83 -25.41
C THR A 113 -6.44 24.22 -24.90
N ARG A 114 -7.57 24.45 -25.58
CA ARG A 114 -8.86 23.82 -25.23
C ARG A 114 -8.81 22.31 -25.38
N THR A 115 -8.31 21.81 -26.51
CA THR A 115 -8.18 20.36 -26.73
C THR A 115 -7.25 19.70 -25.70
N ASN A 116 -6.12 20.33 -25.37
CA ASN A 116 -5.23 19.85 -24.30
C ASN A 116 -5.92 19.79 -22.94
N SER A 117 -6.74 20.79 -22.59
CA SER A 117 -7.47 20.78 -21.32
C SER A 117 -8.51 19.65 -21.24
N ILE A 118 -9.18 19.36 -22.36
CA ILE A 118 -10.14 18.26 -22.48
C ILE A 118 -9.42 16.91 -22.36
N LEU A 119 -8.31 16.75 -23.08
CA LEU A 119 -7.51 15.52 -23.03
C LEU A 119 -6.97 15.28 -21.62
N HIS A 120 -6.46 16.30 -20.94
CA HIS A 120 -5.99 16.17 -19.56
C HIS A 120 -7.11 15.76 -18.60
N PHE A 121 -8.32 16.31 -18.77
CA PHE A 121 -9.48 15.89 -17.99
C PHE A 121 -9.85 14.42 -18.26
N GLN A 122 -9.86 14.00 -19.52
CA GLN A 122 -10.13 12.60 -19.90
C GLN A 122 -9.08 11.64 -19.34
N VAL A 123 -7.79 11.99 -19.39
CA VAL A 123 -6.70 11.19 -18.81
C VAL A 123 -6.89 11.05 -17.31
N ASN A 124 -7.22 12.12 -16.59
CA ASN A 124 -7.49 12.07 -15.16
C ASN A 124 -8.68 11.16 -14.84
N LEU A 125 -9.77 11.25 -15.61
CA LEU A 125 -10.94 10.39 -15.44
C LEU A 125 -10.62 8.91 -15.67
N LEU A 126 -9.83 8.60 -16.70
CA LEU A 126 -9.36 7.23 -16.96
C LEU A 126 -8.47 6.72 -15.83
N GLN A 127 -7.57 7.56 -15.30
CA GLN A 127 -6.72 7.20 -14.16
C GLN A 127 -7.56 6.93 -12.91
N THR A 128 -8.57 7.75 -12.60
CA THR A 128 -9.45 7.51 -11.44
C THR A 128 -10.19 6.18 -11.59
N ASN A 129 -10.73 5.90 -12.78
CA ASN A 129 -11.44 4.65 -13.06
C ASN A 129 -10.50 3.43 -12.94
N GLN A 130 -9.28 3.52 -13.48
CA GLN A 130 -8.28 2.47 -13.31
C GLN A 130 -7.94 2.20 -11.84
N THR A 131 -7.78 3.25 -11.02
CA THR A 131 -7.52 3.06 -9.58
C THR A 131 -8.70 2.43 -8.84
N GLN A 132 -9.94 2.75 -9.23
CA GLN A 132 -11.13 2.12 -8.65
C GLN A 132 -11.20 0.63 -9.01
N ILE A 133 -10.97 0.29 -10.28
CA ILE A 133 -10.93 -1.11 -10.75
C ILE A 133 -9.86 -1.90 -9.98
N LEU A 134 -8.67 -1.33 -9.78
CA LEU A 134 -7.61 -1.99 -9.01
C LEU A 134 -8.00 -2.20 -7.54
N LYS A 135 -8.69 -1.24 -6.91
CA LYS A 135 -9.20 -1.41 -5.54
C LYS A 135 -10.23 -2.52 -5.44
N GLU A 136 -11.13 -2.61 -6.40
CA GLU A 136 -12.14 -3.69 -6.46
C GLU A 136 -11.50 -5.05 -6.73
N LYS A 137 -10.48 -5.11 -7.58
CA LYS A 137 -9.70 -6.33 -7.82
C LYS A 137 -9.05 -6.85 -6.53
N VAL A 138 -8.39 -6.00 -5.75
CA VAL A 138 -7.77 -6.40 -4.47
C VAL A 138 -8.82 -6.90 -3.48
N LYS A 139 -10.01 -6.29 -3.44
CA LYS A 139 -11.12 -6.78 -2.61
C LYS A 139 -11.56 -8.18 -3.05
N LEU A 140 -11.73 -8.41 -4.35
CA LEU A 140 -12.11 -9.72 -4.88
C LEU A 140 -11.04 -10.80 -4.60
N GLU A 141 -9.76 -10.45 -4.73
CA GLU A 141 -8.65 -11.36 -4.38
C GLU A 141 -8.72 -11.81 -2.90
N SER A 142 -9.02 -10.90 -1.98
CA SER A 142 -9.21 -11.26 -0.56
C SER A 142 -10.39 -12.21 -0.31
N VAL A 143 -11.50 -12.04 -1.05
CA VAL A 143 -12.67 -12.94 -0.96
C VAL A 143 -12.34 -14.32 -1.53
N VAL A 144 -11.59 -14.37 -2.64
CA VAL A 144 -11.14 -15.64 -3.23
C VAL A 144 -10.28 -16.42 -2.25
N ASP A 145 -9.37 -15.77 -1.53
CA ASP A 145 -8.53 -16.45 -0.55
C ASP A 145 -9.34 -16.96 0.65
N LEU A 146 -10.31 -16.19 1.14
CA LEU A 146 -11.25 -16.64 2.17
C LEU A 146 -12.02 -17.91 1.75
N ILE A 147 -12.50 -17.95 0.50
CA ILE A 147 -13.21 -19.12 -0.04
C ILE A 147 -12.27 -20.33 -0.13
N LYS A 148 -11.01 -20.15 -0.53
CA LYS A 148 -10.03 -21.25 -0.56
C LYS A 148 -9.79 -21.82 0.83
N ASP A 149 -9.67 -20.97 1.84
CA ASP A 149 -9.48 -21.41 3.23
C ASP A 149 -10.70 -22.17 3.75
N GLN A 150 -11.91 -21.69 3.46
CA GLN A 150 -13.14 -22.41 3.80
C GLN A 150 -13.20 -23.79 3.13
N LEU A 151 -12.84 -23.88 1.84
CA LEU A 151 -12.79 -25.15 1.12
C LEU A 151 -11.74 -26.10 1.71
N LYS A 152 -10.61 -25.57 2.18
CA LYS A 152 -9.56 -26.35 2.85
C LYS A 152 -10.05 -26.93 4.18
N GLU A 153 -10.77 -26.16 4.98
CA GLU A 153 -11.37 -26.65 6.23
C GLU A 153 -12.48 -27.66 5.97
N ASN A 154 -13.39 -27.38 5.02
CA ASN A 154 -14.43 -28.34 4.62
C ASN A 154 -13.82 -29.67 4.15
N ARG A 155 -12.70 -29.62 3.41
CA ARG A 155 -11.98 -30.82 2.98
C ARG A 155 -11.38 -31.60 4.14
N LYS A 156 -10.90 -30.93 5.19
CA LYS A 156 -10.41 -31.60 6.41
C LYS A 156 -11.55 -32.28 7.16
N SER A 157 -12.69 -31.59 7.34
CA SER A 157 -13.89 -32.17 7.97
C SER A 157 -14.35 -33.43 7.25
N LEU A 158 -14.49 -33.38 5.92
CA LEU A 158 -14.88 -34.54 5.11
C LEU A 158 -13.88 -35.71 5.23
N ARG A 159 -12.57 -35.43 5.35
CA ARG A 159 -11.57 -36.48 5.58
C ARG A 159 -11.77 -37.16 6.93
N GLN A 160 -12.05 -36.39 7.97
CA GLN A 160 -12.32 -36.93 9.32
C GLN A 160 -13.60 -37.78 9.32
N GLU A 161 -14.66 -37.33 8.66
CA GLU A 161 -15.90 -38.12 8.50
C GLU A 161 -15.64 -39.44 7.74
N ILE A 162 -14.87 -39.41 6.66
CA ILE A 162 -14.50 -40.62 5.92
C ILE A 162 -13.69 -41.58 6.81
N GLU A 163 -12.75 -41.08 7.61
CA GLU A 163 -11.98 -41.88 8.55
C GLU A 163 -12.86 -42.50 9.65
N PHE A 164 -13.79 -41.72 10.18
CA PHE A 164 -14.80 -42.19 11.12
C PHE A 164 -15.63 -43.34 10.54
N PHE A 165 -16.19 -43.17 9.34
CA PHE A 165 -16.97 -44.24 8.68
C PHE A 165 -16.13 -45.47 8.35
N LYS A 166 -14.84 -45.31 8.04
CA LYS A 166 -13.93 -46.45 7.85
C LYS A 166 -13.73 -47.22 9.15
N GLN A 167 -13.61 -46.53 10.28
CA GLN A 167 -13.47 -47.15 11.59
C GLN A 167 -14.76 -47.88 11.99
N GLU A 168 -15.93 -47.26 11.78
CA GLU A 168 -17.23 -47.87 12.04
C GLU A 168 -17.47 -49.12 11.17
N ASN A 169 -17.13 -49.06 9.88
CA ASN A 169 -17.20 -50.24 9.02
C ASN A 169 -16.27 -51.37 9.48
N LYS A 170 -15.11 -51.03 10.05
CA LYS A 170 -14.18 -52.03 10.62
C LYS A 170 -14.76 -52.67 11.88
N THR A 171 -15.39 -51.90 12.76
CA THR A 171 -16.03 -52.45 13.97
C THR A 171 -17.21 -53.35 13.62
N LEU A 172 -18.05 -52.97 12.66
CA LEU A 172 -19.15 -53.80 12.15
C LEU A 172 -18.65 -55.11 11.53
N LYS A 173 -17.57 -55.08 10.75
CA LYS A 173 -16.94 -56.31 10.22
C LYS A 173 -16.43 -57.23 11.34
N ASN A 174 -15.87 -56.67 12.40
CA ASN A 174 -15.44 -57.46 13.55
C ASN A 174 -16.63 -58.08 14.31
N GLN A 175 -17.70 -57.32 14.52
CA GLN A 175 -18.93 -57.81 15.17
C GLN A 175 -19.63 -58.92 14.35
N THR A 176 -19.69 -58.78 13.03
CA THR A 176 -20.24 -59.81 12.15
C THR A 176 -19.37 -61.08 12.14
N LEU A 177 -18.05 -60.95 12.30
CA LEU A 177 -17.16 -62.10 12.45
C LEU A 177 -17.35 -62.80 13.80
N THR A 178 -17.46 -62.05 14.90
CA THR A 178 -17.67 -62.64 16.23
C THR A 178 -19.01 -63.35 16.35
N THR A 179 -20.09 -62.77 15.79
CA THR A 179 -21.40 -63.43 15.75
C THR A 179 -21.35 -64.71 14.92
N LYS A 180 -20.68 -64.72 13.75
CA LYS A 180 -20.44 -65.95 12.97
C LYS A 180 -19.68 -67.02 13.76
N ILE A 181 -18.66 -66.64 14.54
CA ILE A 181 -17.91 -67.59 15.39
C ILE A 181 -18.80 -68.15 16.51
N HIS A 182 -19.61 -67.31 17.17
CA HIS A 182 -20.57 -67.74 18.19
C HIS A 182 -21.61 -68.72 17.64
N TRP A 183 -22.18 -68.43 16.47
CA TRP A 183 -23.11 -69.33 15.80
C TRP A 183 -22.47 -70.70 15.49
N LYS A 184 -21.23 -70.72 14.97
CA LYS A 184 -20.51 -71.99 14.75
C LYS A 184 -20.28 -72.78 16.04
N LYS A 185 -19.87 -72.12 17.13
CA LYS A 185 -19.70 -72.78 18.45
C LYS A 185 -21.02 -73.32 18.98
N TRP A 186 -22.11 -72.58 18.83
CA TRP A 186 -23.44 -73.00 19.27
C TRP A 186 -23.90 -74.25 18.51
N ILE A 187 -23.75 -74.28 17.18
CA ILE A 187 -24.07 -75.46 16.34
C ILE A 187 -23.26 -76.69 16.77
N ILE A 188 -21.95 -76.54 17.01
CA ILE A 188 -21.11 -77.66 17.48
C ILE A 188 -21.59 -78.16 18.85
N CYS A 189 -21.98 -77.26 19.75
CA CYS A 189 -22.46 -77.62 21.08
C CYS A 189 -23.80 -78.38 21.01
N THR A 190 -24.76 -77.91 20.20
CA THR A 190 -26.06 -78.58 20.04
C THR A 190 -25.92 -79.96 19.38
N MET A 191 -25.03 -80.10 18.39
CA MET A 191 -24.73 -81.41 17.80
C MET A 191 -24.15 -82.40 18.82
N LYS A 192 -23.25 -81.95 19.71
CA LYS A 192 -22.72 -82.80 20.79
C LYS A 192 -23.81 -83.24 21.76
N ILE A 193 -24.69 -82.32 22.16
CA ILE A 193 -25.81 -82.65 23.07
C ILE A 193 -26.73 -83.69 22.43
N MET A 194 -27.08 -83.52 21.15
CA MET A 194 -27.91 -84.49 20.42
C MET A 194 -27.26 -85.88 20.35
N TYR A 195 -25.94 -85.94 20.15
CA TYR A 195 -25.19 -87.20 20.11
C TYR A 195 -25.21 -87.94 21.46
N TYR A 196 -25.11 -87.24 22.59
CA TYR A 196 -25.17 -87.86 23.93
C TYR A 196 -26.57 -88.32 24.34
N LEU A 197 -27.62 -87.80 23.70
CA LEU A 197 -29.00 -88.17 23.98
C LEU A 197 -29.51 -89.34 23.14
N SER A 198 -28.74 -89.79 22.15
CA SER A 198 -29.04 -90.96 21.30
C SER A 198 -28.35 -92.21 21.82
#